data_AF-A0A371LRK6-F1
#
_entry.id   AF-A0A371LRK6-F1
#
_cell.length_a   1.000
_cell.length_b   1.000
_cell.length_c   1.000
_cell.angle_alpha   90.00
_cell.angle_beta   90.00
_cell.angle_gamma   90.00
#
_symmetry.space_group_name_H-M   'P 1'
#
loop_
_entity.id
_entity.type
_entity.pdbx_description
1 polymer ?
#
loop_
_entity_poly.entity_id
_entity_poly.type
_entity_poly.pdbx_seq_one_letter_code
_entity_poly.pdbx_strand_id
1 'polypeptide(L)'
;MFPLLLLTFVCGTLGWLVWVPYGVFLGVLPPLVVFGFAFVELSSASPSPPMLPSARPSPPLSLDGRVDLAAALHGAGVFATDADDNLSLSPRFAEDWRARMLETDGRDHDREALAALLGVDPDRIEMGWNERGLFARLDRGTVGQWTSRAAFVADLTAVATFRRYYPEWWRLPTADRNRVLGALRLCLRTCPTCDGAVAVESERVARPDSERTKRRVSATCQGCDSDLFDGVVEQSAGVPSGSDEGAGVHPQNTR
;
A
#
# COMPACT_ATOMS: atom_id res chain seq x y z
N MET A 1 42.17 -35.73 -24.22
CA MET A 1 41.28 -36.17 -23.13
C MET A 1 42.09 -36.88 -22.04
N PHE A 2 43.02 -36.17 -21.41
CA PHE A 2 43.89 -36.68 -20.31
C PHE A 2 44.48 -35.59 -19.37
N PRO A 3 44.41 -34.25 -19.62
CA PRO A 3 45.00 -33.29 -18.68
C PRO A 3 44.02 -32.73 -17.62
N LEU A 4 42.70 -32.93 -17.77
CA LEU A 4 41.69 -32.35 -16.88
C LEU A 4 41.34 -33.22 -15.65
N LEU A 5 41.65 -34.53 -15.69
CA LEU A 5 41.40 -35.46 -14.58
C LEU A 5 42.50 -35.45 -13.51
N LEU A 6 43.70 -34.95 -13.82
CA LEU A 6 44.79 -34.88 -12.85
C LEU A 6 44.67 -33.66 -11.92
N LEU A 7 44.07 -32.57 -12.40
CA LEU A 7 43.93 -31.31 -11.65
C LEU A 7 42.87 -31.42 -10.53
N THR A 8 41.83 -32.22 -10.72
CA THR A 8 40.78 -32.46 -9.71
C THR A 8 41.26 -33.36 -8.57
N PHE A 9 42.22 -34.25 -8.82
CA PHE A 9 42.78 -35.14 -7.79
C PHE A 9 43.77 -34.42 -6.85
N VAL A 10 44.52 -33.43 -7.36
CA VAL A 10 45.50 -32.66 -6.56
C VAL A 10 44.82 -31.60 -5.68
N CYS A 11 43.69 -31.02 -6.11
CA CYS A 11 42.95 -30.04 -5.30
C CYS A 11 42.12 -30.68 -4.17
N GLY A 12 41.62 -31.92 -4.37
CA GLY A 12 40.83 -32.64 -3.38
C GLY A 12 41.64 -33.24 -2.22
N THR A 13 42.94 -33.43 -2.37
CA THR A 13 43.80 -34.12 -1.37
C THR A 13 44.65 -33.17 -0.53
N LEU A 14 44.84 -31.91 -0.94
CA LEU A 14 45.63 -30.91 -0.19
C LEU A 14 44.81 -29.99 0.73
N GLY A 15 43.49 -29.91 0.57
CA GLY A 15 42.62 -29.10 1.44
C GLY A 15 42.35 -29.71 2.82
N TRP A 16 42.64 -31.00 3.02
CA TRP A 16 42.38 -31.73 4.27
C TRP A 16 43.55 -31.74 5.26
N LEU A 17 44.72 -31.18 4.87
CA LEU A 17 45.95 -31.20 5.68
C LEU A 17 46.36 -29.82 6.25
N VAL A 18 45.53 -28.79 6.11
CA VAL A 18 45.82 -27.41 6.60
C VAL A 18 44.86 -26.95 7.71
N TRP A 19 44.05 -27.86 8.26
CA TRP A 19 43.37 -27.64 9.54
C TRP A 19 43.81 -28.71 10.54
N VAL A 20 44.08 -28.27 11.77
CA VAL A 20 44.66 -29.00 12.91
C VAL A 20 46.20 -28.90 12.93
N PRO A 21 46.78 -28.02 13.78
CA PRO A 21 46.65 -28.16 15.23
C PRO A 21 46.61 -26.83 16.02
N TYR A 22 45.42 -26.42 16.48
CA TYR A 22 45.26 -25.50 17.63
C TYR A 22 44.05 -25.90 18.48
N GLY A 23 43.87 -27.21 18.65
CA GLY A 23 42.77 -27.81 19.40
C GLY A 23 43.27 -28.82 20.42
N VAL A 24 44.29 -28.47 21.20
CA VAL A 24 44.70 -29.26 22.38
C VAL A 24 45.13 -28.28 23.47
N PHE A 25 44.17 -27.79 24.25
CA PHE A 25 44.29 -27.47 25.68
C PHE A 25 42.94 -26.88 26.11
N LEU A 26 42.02 -27.74 26.55
CA LEU A 26 41.12 -27.52 27.69
C LEU A 26 40.16 -28.72 27.82
N GLY A 27 40.35 -29.48 28.90
CA GLY A 27 39.23 -30.04 29.67
C GLY A 27 38.58 -31.32 29.17
N VAL A 28 39.17 -32.46 29.55
CA VAL A 28 38.50 -33.75 29.68
C VAL A 28 37.42 -33.66 30.77
N LEU A 29 36.15 -33.91 30.44
CA LEU A 29 35.15 -34.44 31.37
C LEU A 29 34.28 -35.51 30.65
N PRO A 30 33.88 -36.59 31.34
CA PRO A 30 33.59 -37.88 30.72
C PRO A 30 32.13 -38.08 30.28
N PRO A 31 31.88 -39.02 29.34
CA PRO A 31 30.55 -39.32 28.81
C PRO A 31 29.77 -40.29 29.72
N LEU A 32 28.43 -40.21 29.64
CA LEU A 32 27.42 -41.11 30.23
C LEU A 32 26.91 -40.75 31.63
N VAL A 33 26.01 -39.76 31.68
CA VAL A 33 24.85 -39.79 32.57
C VAL A 33 23.60 -39.42 31.76
N VAL A 34 22.78 -40.44 31.51
CA VAL A 34 21.31 -40.39 31.39
C VAL A 34 20.74 -39.98 30.02
N PHE A 35 20.66 -40.99 29.15
CA PHE A 35 19.42 -41.32 28.44
C PHE A 35 18.21 -41.15 29.37
N GLY A 36 17.26 -40.33 28.96
CA GLY A 36 15.92 -40.31 29.55
C GLY A 36 15.26 -38.96 29.47
N PHE A 37 14.87 -38.53 28.27
CA PHE A 37 13.63 -37.76 28.02
C PHE A 37 13.39 -37.72 26.51
N ALA A 38 13.17 -38.91 25.95
CA ALA A 38 12.54 -39.09 24.65
C ALA A 38 11.29 -39.96 24.86
N PHE A 39 10.31 -39.50 25.67
CA PHE A 39 8.91 -39.97 25.58
C PHE A 39 7.85 -39.21 26.41
N VAL A 40 8.11 -38.02 26.95
CA VAL A 40 7.07 -37.16 27.55
C VAL A 40 7.54 -35.75 27.25
N GLU A 41 7.04 -35.07 26.22
CA GLU A 41 5.82 -34.28 26.30
C GLU A 41 5.28 -33.97 24.89
N LEU A 42 4.75 -35.00 24.22
CA LEU A 42 3.82 -34.82 23.10
C LEU A 42 2.47 -34.36 23.68
N SER A 43 2.41 -33.13 24.20
CA SER A 43 1.20 -32.33 24.48
C SER A 43 1.55 -30.98 25.12
N SER A 44 2.49 -30.22 24.53
CA SER A 44 2.44 -28.77 24.70
C SER A 44 1.47 -28.24 23.67
N ALA A 45 0.21 -28.06 24.09
CA ALA A 45 -0.75 -27.24 23.37
C ALA A 45 -0.03 -25.95 22.97
N SER A 46 0.11 -25.70 21.66
CA SER A 46 0.47 -24.37 21.19
C SER A 46 -0.49 -23.40 21.88
N PRO A 47 -0.02 -22.35 22.56
CA PRO A 47 -0.93 -21.28 22.92
C PRO A 47 -1.54 -20.83 21.60
N SER A 48 -2.85 -21.00 21.47
CA SER A 48 -3.60 -20.45 20.34
C SER A 48 -3.08 -19.02 20.14
N PRO A 49 -2.70 -18.63 18.91
CA PRO A 49 -2.33 -17.23 18.68
C PRO A 49 -3.47 -16.40 19.26
N PRO A 50 -3.18 -15.30 19.99
CA PRO A 50 -4.26 -14.45 20.47
C PRO A 50 -5.14 -14.17 19.27
N MET A 51 -6.41 -14.58 19.33
CA MET A 51 -7.38 -14.24 18.29
C MET A 51 -7.34 -12.72 18.22
N LEU A 52 -6.65 -12.20 17.21
CA LEU A 52 -6.84 -10.82 16.80
C LEU A 52 -8.35 -10.72 16.59
N PRO A 53 -9.03 -9.76 17.24
CA PRO A 53 -10.44 -9.54 16.98
C PRO A 53 -10.60 -9.51 15.46
N SER A 54 -11.42 -10.42 14.91
CA SER A 54 -11.74 -10.38 13.47
C SER A 54 -11.97 -8.93 13.14
N ALA A 55 -11.20 -8.40 12.18
CA ALA A 55 -11.43 -7.07 11.69
C ALA A 55 -12.90 -7.02 11.34
N ARG A 56 -13.70 -6.35 12.19
CA ARG A 56 -15.08 -6.05 11.83
C ARG A 56 -14.95 -5.40 10.46
N PRO A 57 -15.77 -5.80 9.47
CA PRO A 57 -15.87 -4.99 8.28
C PRO A 57 -16.19 -3.59 8.80
N SER A 58 -15.25 -2.67 8.70
CA SER A 58 -15.56 -1.28 8.96
C SER A 58 -16.70 -0.98 8.01
N PRO A 59 -17.86 -0.50 8.51
CA PRO A 59 -18.89 -0.02 7.61
C PRO A 59 -18.23 1.00 6.66
N PRO A 60 -18.74 1.15 5.44
CA PRO A 60 -18.22 2.14 4.51
C PRO A 60 -18.40 3.51 5.16
N LEU A 61 -17.33 4.03 5.75
CA LEU A 61 -17.32 5.35 6.36
C LEU A 61 -17.02 6.35 5.25
N SER A 62 -17.97 7.26 5.05
CA SER A 62 -17.74 8.59 4.49
C SER A 62 -16.59 9.26 5.23
N LEU A 63 -16.02 10.33 4.67
CA LEU A 63 -14.96 11.13 5.31
C LEU A 63 -15.41 11.81 6.64
N ASP A 64 -16.59 11.48 7.15
CA ASP A 64 -17.36 12.27 8.11
C ASP A 64 -17.41 11.57 9.49
N GLY A 65 -16.27 11.45 10.16
CA GLY A 65 -16.30 11.59 11.62
C GLY A 65 -15.68 10.45 12.45
N ARG A 66 -14.42 10.68 12.81
CA ARG A 66 -14.11 11.18 14.16
C ARG A 66 -12.81 11.98 13.98
N VAL A 67 -12.93 13.30 13.85
CA VAL A 67 -12.15 14.20 12.97
C VAL A 67 -12.69 14.13 11.54
N ASP A 68 -13.19 15.26 11.04
CA ASP A 68 -13.48 15.42 9.60
C ASP A 68 -12.12 15.49 8.89
N LEU A 69 -11.70 14.34 8.38
CA LEU A 69 -10.40 14.18 7.73
C LEU A 69 -10.34 15.01 6.45
N ALA A 70 -11.46 15.19 5.76
CA ALA A 70 -11.53 16.05 4.58
C ALA A 70 -11.29 17.51 4.95
N ALA A 71 -11.97 18.02 5.98
CA ALA A 71 -11.74 19.38 6.48
C ALA A 71 -10.31 19.57 7.01
N ALA A 72 -9.75 18.57 7.69
CA ALA A 72 -8.35 18.63 8.17
C ALA A 72 -7.36 18.72 7.01
N LEU A 73 -7.53 17.90 5.96
CA LEU A 73 -6.67 17.91 4.78
C LEU A 73 -6.88 19.16 3.90
N HIS A 74 -8.11 19.69 3.85
CA HIS A 74 -8.41 20.97 3.23
C HIS A 74 -7.71 22.12 3.99
N GLY A 75 -7.86 22.18 5.32
CA GLY A 75 -7.18 23.17 6.17
C GLY A 75 -5.66 23.06 6.13
N ALA A 76 -5.13 21.86 5.90
CA ALA A 76 -3.70 21.62 5.68
C ALA A 76 -3.21 22.02 4.28
N GLY A 77 -4.11 22.40 3.36
CA GLY A 77 -3.77 22.76 1.99
C GLY A 77 -3.40 21.57 1.09
N VAL A 78 -3.83 20.35 1.45
CA VAL A 78 -3.71 19.16 0.58
C VAL A 78 -4.81 19.18 -0.48
N PHE A 79 -6.03 19.43 -0.05
CA PHE A 79 -7.18 19.62 -0.92
C PHE A 79 -7.63 21.09 -0.95
N ALA A 80 -8.31 21.47 -2.01
CA ALA A 80 -8.99 22.74 -2.20
C ALA A 80 -10.37 22.47 -2.81
N THR A 81 -11.27 23.45 -2.68
CA THR A 81 -12.54 23.45 -3.40
C THR A 81 -12.34 23.99 -4.82
N ASP A 82 -12.86 23.29 -5.83
CA ASP A 82 -12.87 23.78 -7.21
C ASP A 82 -14.04 24.74 -7.48
N ALA A 83 -14.22 25.16 -8.75
CA ALA A 83 -15.26 26.11 -9.13
C ALA A 83 -16.69 25.58 -8.91
N ASP A 84 -16.85 24.25 -8.86
CA ASP A 84 -18.14 23.55 -8.74
C ASP A 84 -18.38 23.06 -7.30
N ASP A 85 -17.65 23.61 -6.32
CA ASP A 85 -17.69 23.25 -4.90
C ASP A 85 -17.24 21.80 -4.60
N ASN A 86 -16.51 21.16 -5.53
CA ASN A 86 -16.00 19.80 -5.33
C ASN A 86 -14.59 19.81 -4.74
N LEU A 87 -14.30 18.77 -3.95
CA LEU A 87 -12.97 18.57 -3.37
C LEU A 87 -11.98 18.13 -4.47
N SER A 88 -10.96 18.95 -4.69
CA SER A 88 -9.88 18.72 -5.65
C SER A 88 -8.51 18.89 -4.98
N LEU A 89 -7.42 18.45 -5.62
CA LEU A 89 -6.09 18.70 -5.08
C LEU A 89 -5.80 20.20 -5.08
N SER A 90 -5.18 20.69 -4.01
CA SER A 90 -4.68 22.06 -4.03
C SER A 90 -3.59 22.17 -5.13
N PRO A 91 -3.55 23.25 -5.92
CA PRO A 91 -2.56 23.40 -6.98
C PRO A 91 -1.12 23.28 -6.48
N ARG A 92 -0.85 23.86 -5.30
CA ARG A 92 0.46 23.82 -4.66
C ARG A 92 0.86 22.41 -4.22
N PHE A 93 -0.07 21.65 -3.62
CA PHE A 93 0.20 20.27 -3.24
C PHE A 93 0.41 19.39 -4.47
N ALA A 94 -0.41 19.58 -5.52
CA ALA A 94 -0.28 18.84 -6.77
C ALA A 94 1.09 19.07 -7.44
N GLU A 95 1.59 20.32 -7.45
CA GLU A 95 2.91 20.66 -7.97
C GLU A 95 4.05 20.03 -7.14
N ASP A 96 4.04 20.22 -5.81
CA ASP A 96 5.03 19.64 -4.90
C ASP A 96 5.07 18.10 -4.99
N TRP A 97 3.88 17.47 -5.08
CA TRP A 97 3.76 16.03 -5.18
C TRP A 97 4.28 15.52 -6.54
N ARG A 98 3.92 16.21 -7.63
CA ARG A 98 4.39 15.86 -8.98
C ARG A 98 5.90 16.01 -9.12
N ALA A 99 6.50 17.05 -8.54
CA ALA A 99 7.95 17.22 -8.52
C ALA A 99 8.64 16.01 -7.86
N ARG A 100 8.14 15.55 -6.71
CA ARG A 100 8.68 14.35 -6.04
C ARG A 100 8.52 13.06 -6.85
N MET A 101 7.44 12.92 -7.60
CA MET A 101 7.27 11.78 -8.51
C MET A 101 8.35 11.76 -9.59
N LEU A 102 8.66 12.92 -10.17
CA LEU A 102 9.70 13.06 -11.20
C LEU A 102 11.11 12.79 -10.66
N GLU A 103 11.35 13.07 -9.38
CA GLU A 103 12.60 12.76 -8.69
C GLU A 103 12.74 11.26 -8.32
N THR A 104 11.65 10.49 -8.38
CA THR A 104 11.69 9.07 -8.04
C THR A 104 12.18 8.26 -9.23
N ASP A 105 13.44 7.83 -9.14
CA ASP A 105 14.10 7.03 -10.17
C ASP A 105 13.57 5.59 -10.26
N GLY A 106 14.07 4.82 -11.24
CA GLY A 106 13.66 3.46 -11.56
C GLY A 106 13.60 2.46 -10.40
N ARG A 107 13.05 1.26 -10.69
CA ARG A 107 12.62 0.26 -9.70
C ARG A 107 13.70 -0.18 -8.71
N ASP A 108 14.96 -0.07 -9.12
CA ASP A 108 16.12 -0.55 -8.36
C ASP A 108 16.32 0.18 -7.03
N HIS A 109 15.69 1.34 -6.84
CA HIS A 109 15.77 2.14 -5.61
C HIS A 109 14.48 2.14 -4.77
N ASP A 110 13.45 1.39 -5.17
CA ASP A 110 12.13 1.40 -4.51
C ASP A 110 12.25 0.98 -3.03
N ARG A 111 13.10 -0.01 -2.74
CA ARG A 111 13.33 -0.53 -1.39
C ARG A 111 14.01 0.49 -0.50
N GLU A 112 15.08 1.10 -1.01
CA GLU A 112 15.86 2.13 -0.32
C GLU A 112 15.00 3.37 -0.04
N ALA A 113 14.18 3.78 -1.01
CA ALA A 113 13.29 4.92 -0.86
C ALA A 113 12.18 4.66 0.18
N LEU A 114 11.60 3.46 0.19
CA LEU A 114 10.63 3.05 1.21
C LEU A 114 11.28 2.98 2.60
N ALA A 115 12.49 2.43 2.70
CA ALA A 115 13.25 2.35 3.94
C ALA A 115 13.56 3.73 4.52
N ALA A 116 14.01 4.65 3.67
CA ALA A 116 14.25 6.04 4.04
C ALA A 116 12.96 6.74 4.52
N LEU A 117 11.82 6.49 3.86
CA LEU A 117 10.54 7.04 4.28
C LEU A 117 10.11 6.54 5.67
N LEU A 118 10.33 5.25 5.94
CA LEU A 118 9.96 4.60 7.21
C LEU A 118 11.00 4.81 8.32
N GLY A 119 12.19 5.30 8.00
CA GLY A 119 13.29 5.47 8.96
C GLY A 119 13.87 4.15 9.46
N VAL A 120 13.96 3.15 8.57
CA VAL A 120 14.48 1.80 8.87
C VAL A 120 15.62 1.42 7.92
N ASP A 121 16.36 0.37 8.28
CA ASP A 121 17.37 -0.23 7.41
C ASP A 121 16.71 -0.91 6.19
N PRO A 122 17.17 -0.66 4.95
CA PRO A 122 16.62 -1.29 3.75
C PRO A 122 16.70 -2.83 3.74
N ASP A 123 17.65 -3.44 4.45
CA ASP A 123 17.77 -4.90 4.51
C ASP A 123 16.69 -5.56 5.37
N ARG A 124 15.95 -4.76 6.15
CA ARG A 124 14.76 -5.23 6.88
C ARG A 124 13.48 -5.18 6.05
N ILE A 125 13.53 -4.55 4.87
CA ILE A 125 12.39 -4.47 3.97
C ILE A 125 12.48 -5.57 2.93
N GLU A 126 11.46 -6.42 2.92
CA GLU A 126 11.20 -7.37 1.85
C GLU A 126 10.23 -6.72 0.86
N MET A 127 10.60 -6.65 -0.42
CA MET A 127 9.72 -6.21 -1.51
C MET A 127 9.69 -7.25 -2.62
N GLY A 128 8.54 -7.36 -3.28
CA GLY A 128 8.36 -8.27 -4.38
C GLY A 128 7.01 -8.13 -5.05
N TRP A 129 6.73 -9.03 -5.98
CA TRP A 129 5.46 -9.07 -6.72
C TRP A 129 4.73 -10.37 -6.42
N ASN A 130 3.42 -10.27 -6.24
CA ASN A 130 2.51 -11.40 -6.11
C ASN A 130 1.28 -11.18 -7.02
N GLU A 131 0.30 -12.07 -6.97
CA GLU A 131 -0.93 -11.99 -7.76
C GLU A 131 -1.79 -10.75 -7.50
N ARG A 132 -1.53 -10.03 -6.40
CA ARG A 132 -2.21 -8.77 -6.02
C ARG A 132 -1.35 -7.53 -6.33
N GLY A 133 -0.20 -7.71 -6.97
CA GLY A 133 0.72 -6.64 -7.34
C GLY A 133 1.96 -6.54 -6.47
N LEU A 134 2.51 -5.33 -6.35
CA LEU A 134 3.70 -5.02 -5.57
C LEU A 134 3.39 -5.07 -4.08
N PHE A 135 4.21 -5.76 -3.30
CA PHE A 135 4.08 -5.81 -1.84
C PHE A 135 5.37 -5.34 -1.17
N ALA A 136 5.22 -4.85 0.07
CA ALA A 136 6.33 -4.59 0.97
C ALA A 136 6.03 -5.11 2.38
N ARG A 137 7.03 -5.72 3.01
CA ARG A 137 6.98 -6.22 4.39
C ARG A 137 8.17 -5.70 5.17
N LEU A 138 7.94 -5.40 6.44
CA LEU A 138 8.97 -5.05 7.41
C LEU A 138 8.97 -6.14 8.48
N ASP A 139 10.07 -6.89 8.56
CA ASP A 139 10.17 -8.11 9.36
C ASP A 139 9.00 -9.10 9.07
N ARG A 140 8.03 -9.25 9.99
CA ARG A 140 6.84 -10.10 9.82
C ARG A 140 5.55 -9.32 9.51
N GLY A 141 5.60 -7.99 9.48
CA GLY A 141 4.45 -7.12 9.25
C GLY A 141 4.32 -6.68 7.79
N THR A 142 3.09 -6.54 7.30
CA THR A 142 2.83 -5.94 5.99
C THR A 142 2.92 -4.41 6.10
N VAL A 143 3.79 -3.80 5.29
CA VAL A 143 3.90 -2.35 5.16
C VAL A 143 2.82 -1.85 4.19
N GLY A 144 2.69 -2.53 3.05
CA GLY A 144 1.70 -2.16 2.05
C GLY A 144 1.60 -3.19 0.92
N GLN A 145 0.53 -3.03 0.15
CA GLN A 145 0.24 -3.78 -1.07
C GLN A 145 -0.34 -2.79 -2.08
N TRP A 146 0.20 -2.80 -3.29
CA TRP A 146 -0.14 -1.88 -4.36
C TRP A 146 -0.43 -2.69 -5.63
N THR A 147 -1.44 -2.26 -6.39
CA THR A 147 -1.84 -2.87 -7.67
C THR A 147 -0.73 -2.81 -8.70
N SER A 148 0.09 -1.76 -8.65
CA SER A 148 1.21 -1.54 -9.56
C SER A 148 2.32 -0.74 -8.89
N ARG A 149 3.48 -0.65 -9.56
CA ARG A 149 4.54 0.27 -9.15
C ARG A 149 4.09 1.72 -9.24
N ALA A 150 3.28 2.09 -10.22
CA ALA A 150 2.75 3.44 -10.33
C ALA A 150 1.95 3.85 -9.09
N ALA A 151 1.14 2.93 -8.55
CA ALA A 151 0.44 3.15 -7.28
C ALA A 151 1.40 3.29 -6.09
N PHE A 152 2.48 2.49 -6.05
CA PHE A 152 3.52 2.61 -5.01
C PHE A 152 4.26 3.95 -5.06
N VAL A 153 4.72 4.39 -6.24
CA VAL A 153 5.42 5.67 -6.41
C VAL A 153 4.50 6.83 -6.02
N ALA A 154 3.22 6.77 -6.43
CA ALA A 154 2.23 7.76 -6.02
C ALA A 154 2.14 7.87 -4.50
N ASP A 155 2.01 6.76 -3.80
CA ASP A 155 1.88 6.74 -2.34
C ASP A 155 3.16 7.18 -1.62
N LEU A 156 4.30 6.62 -2.02
CA LEU A 156 5.60 6.92 -1.43
C LEU A 156 5.86 8.43 -1.44
N THR A 157 5.64 9.05 -2.60
CA THR A 157 5.86 10.49 -2.81
C THR A 157 4.78 11.34 -2.15
N ALA A 158 3.54 10.86 -2.03
CA ALA A 158 2.48 11.54 -1.28
C ALA A 158 2.85 11.63 0.19
N VAL A 159 3.28 10.52 0.80
CA VAL A 159 3.69 10.49 2.21
C VAL A 159 4.93 11.34 2.45
N ALA A 160 5.90 11.32 1.54
CA ALA A 160 7.05 12.21 1.60
C ALA A 160 6.62 13.70 1.56
N THR A 161 5.59 14.03 0.78
CA THR A 161 5.02 15.38 0.67
C THR A 161 4.25 15.79 1.92
N PHE A 162 3.51 14.87 2.56
CA PHE A 162 2.75 15.15 3.76
C PHE A 162 3.59 15.64 4.94
N ARG A 163 4.89 15.33 5.00
CA ARG A 163 5.77 15.88 6.04
C ARG A 163 5.71 17.40 6.14
N ARG A 164 5.43 18.11 5.03
CA ARG A 164 5.28 19.57 4.98
C ARG A 164 3.86 20.03 5.31
N TYR A 165 2.85 19.35 4.77
CA TYR A 165 1.45 19.79 4.81
C TYR A 165 0.70 19.28 6.04
N TYR A 166 0.93 18.03 6.42
CA TYR A 166 0.19 17.34 7.47
C TYR A 166 1.15 16.47 8.31
N PRO A 167 1.97 17.08 9.20
CA PRO A 167 2.95 16.36 10.02
C PRO A 167 2.36 15.25 10.89
N GLU A 168 1.06 15.36 11.19
CA GLU A 168 0.26 14.41 11.95
C GLU A 168 -0.13 13.15 11.17
N TRP A 169 0.32 13.01 9.93
CA TRP A 169 0.05 11.87 9.04
C TRP A 169 0.20 10.50 9.73
N TRP A 170 1.30 10.31 10.48
CA TRP A 170 1.59 9.04 11.13
C TRP A 170 0.73 8.76 12.37
N ARG A 171 -0.02 9.75 12.87
CA ARG A 171 -1.01 9.57 13.93
C ARG A 171 -2.36 9.07 13.41
N LEU A 172 -2.58 9.13 12.09
CA LEU A 172 -3.82 8.63 11.49
C LEU A 172 -3.90 7.09 11.55
N PRO A 173 -5.08 6.52 11.81
CA PRO A 173 -5.32 5.09 11.64
C PRO A 173 -4.93 4.61 10.25
N THR A 174 -4.45 3.37 10.13
CA THR A 174 -4.05 2.79 8.82
C THR A 174 -5.18 2.82 7.79
N ALA A 175 -6.43 2.60 8.21
CA ALA A 175 -7.58 2.68 7.32
C ALA A 175 -7.76 4.08 6.71
N ASP A 176 -7.56 5.13 7.51
CA ASP A 176 -7.69 6.51 7.07
C ASP A 176 -6.53 6.92 6.16
N ARG A 177 -5.30 6.51 6.50
CA ARG A 177 -4.13 6.69 5.61
C ARG A 177 -4.37 6.05 4.25
N ASN A 178 -4.86 4.81 4.22
CA ASN A 178 -5.18 4.12 2.97
C ASN A 178 -6.30 4.81 2.18
N ARG A 179 -7.34 5.33 2.86
CA ARG A 179 -8.42 6.09 2.21
C ARG A 179 -7.89 7.36 1.55
N VAL A 180 -7.04 8.12 2.24
CA VAL A 180 -6.42 9.34 1.71
C VAL A 180 -5.54 9.04 0.52
N LEU A 181 -4.65 8.04 0.63
CA LEU A 181 -3.79 7.63 -0.49
C LEU A 181 -4.60 7.17 -1.70
N GLY A 182 -5.67 6.41 -1.48
CA GLY A 182 -6.60 6.02 -2.56
C GLY A 182 -7.25 7.23 -3.23
N ALA A 183 -7.74 8.20 -2.45
CA ALA A 183 -8.32 9.43 -3.00
C ALA A 183 -7.30 10.25 -3.80
N LEU A 184 -6.07 10.39 -3.30
CA LEU A 184 -4.99 11.07 -4.02
C LEU A 184 -4.69 10.41 -5.37
N ARG A 185 -4.65 9.08 -5.43
CA ARG A 185 -4.43 8.34 -6.70
C ARG A 185 -5.54 8.58 -7.72
N LEU A 186 -6.79 8.72 -7.28
CA LEU A 186 -7.92 9.06 -8.16
C LEU A 186 -7.83 10.48 -8.73
N CYS A 187 -7.07 11.37 -8.09
CA CYS A 187 -6.84 12.73 -8.59
C CYS A 187 -5.72 12.83 -9.64
N LEU A 188 -4.95 11.75 -9.87
CA LEU A 188 -3.84 11.77 -10.82
C LEU A 188 -4.35 11.86 -12.26
N ARG A 189 -3.76 12.80 -13.01
CA ARG A 189 -3.97 12.95 -14.46
C ARG A 189 -2.82 12.39 -15.30
N THR A 190 -1.65 12.24 -14.68
CA THR A 190 -0.42 11.80 -15.32
C THR A 190 0.19 10.67 -14.50
N CYS A 191 0.64 9.63 -15.19
CA CYS A 191 1.19 8.44 -14.56
C CYS A 191 2.55 8.75 -13.92
N PRO A 192 2.79 8.36 -12.66
CA PRO A 192 4.05 8.61 -11.97
C PRO A 192 5.27 7.92 -12.59
N THR A 193 5.08 6.89 -13.43
CA THR A 193 6.19 6.04 -13.92
C THR A 193 6.47 6.14 -15.41
N CYS A 194 5.52 6.62 -16.22
CA CYS A 194 5.68 6.70 -17.68
C CYS A 194 5.17 8.01 -18.29
N ASP A 195 4.70 8.94 -17.47
CA ASP A 195 4.10 10.22 -17.88
C ASP A 195 2.87 10.12 -18.81
N GLY A 196 2.33 8.92 -19.02
CA GLY A 196 1.10 8.69 -19.78
C GLY A 196 -0.14 9.25 -19.06
N ALA A 197 -1.18 9.58 -19.81
CA ALA A 197 -2.45 10.04 -19.25
C ALA A 197 -3.11 8.96 -18.37
N VAL A 198 -3.72 9.36 -17.26
CA VAL A 198 -4.50 8.48 -16.39
C VAL A 198 -5.99 8.70 -16.66
N ALA A 199 -6.68 7.63 -17.01
CA ALA A 199 -8.14 7.63 -17.15
C ALA A 199 -8.77 7.14 -15.86
N VAL A 200 -9.83 7.82 -15.41
CA VAL A 200 -10.64 7.41 -14.28
C VAL A 200 -12.01 7.02 -14.79
N GLU A 201 -12.39 5.78 -14.54
CA GLU A 201 -13.66 5.22 -14.97
C GLU A 201 -14.51 4.86 -13.75
N SER A 202 -15.83 4.92 -13.92
CA SER A 202 -16.76 4.64 -12.82
C SER A 202 -18.00 3.93 -13.32
N GLU A 203 -18.10 2.64 -13.01
CA GLU A 203 -19.19 1.76 -13.44
C GLU A 203 -20.15 1.51 -12.28
N ARG A 204 -21.46 1.54 -12.55
CA ARG A 204 -22.46 1.17 -11.55
C ARG A 204 -22.43 -0.34 -11.36
N VAL A 205 -22.24 -0.79 -10.13
CA VAL A 205 -22.37 -2.21 -9.78
C VAL A 205 -23.84 -2.48 -9.50
N ALA A 206 -24.51 -3.15 -10.43
CA ALA A 206 -25.89 -3.56 -10.25
C ALA A 206 -25.98 -4.53 -9.06
N ARG A 207 -26.77 -4.15 -8.05
CA ARG A 207 -27.18 -5.05 -6.98
C ARG A 207 -28.71 -5.03 -6.93
N PRO A 208 -29.39 -6.14 -7.26
CA PRO A 208 -30.85 -6.15 -7.42
C PRO A 208 -31.63 -5.80 -6.14
N ASP A 209 -31.04 -5.96 -4.95
CA ASP A 209 -31.75 -5.84 -3.66
C ASP A 209 -31.14 -4.80 -2.68
N SER A 210 -30.53 -3.72 -3.16
CA SER A 210 -30.08 -2.65 -2.25
C SER A 210 -30.36 -1.24 -2.75
N GLU A 211 -30.98 -0.43 -1.89
CA GLU A 211 -31.18 1.02 -2.09
C GLU A 211 -29.87 1.80 -2.21
N ARG A 212 -28.74 1.21 -1.81
CA ARG A 212 -27.41 1.83 -1.94
C ARG A 212 -26.81 1.56 -3.32
N THR A 213 -26.59 2.63 -4.08
CA THR A 213 -25.86 2.58 -5.35
C THR A 213 -24.38 2.41 -5.08
N LYS A 214 -23.81 1.27 -5.51
CA LYS A 214 -22.36 1.03 -5.46
C LYS A 214 -21.76 1.29 -6.83
N ARG A 215 -20.55 1.85 -6.86
CA ARG A 215 -19.78 2.05 -8.09
C ARG A 215 -18.42 1.42 -7.96
N ARG A 216 -17.99 0.68 -8.99
CA ARG A 216 -16.59 0.32 -9.16
C ARG A 216 -15.90 1.51 -9.80
N VAL A 217 -14.83 1.97 -9.17
CA VAL A 217 -14.02 3.08 -9.67
C VAL A 217 -12.63 2.54 -9.92
N SER A 218 -12.12 2.78 -11.12
CA SER A 218 -10.77 2.41 -11.54
C SER A 218 -10.01 3.64 -12.02
N ALA A 219 -8.70 3.66 -11.79
CA ALA A 219 -7.79 4.62 -12.38
C ALA A 219 -6.64 3.86 -13.04
N THR A 220 -6.54 3.97 -14.36
CA THR A 220 -5.59 3.19 -15.17
C THR A 220 -4.82 4.11 -16.12
N CYS A 221 -3.51 3.94 -16.17
CA CYS A 221 -2.66 4.66 -17.11
C CYS A 221 -2.86 4.15 -18.55
N GLN A 222 -3.08 5.05 -19.49
CA GLN A 222 -3.27 4.74 -20.91
C GLN A 222 -1.97 4.53 -21.70
N GLY A 223 -0.81 4.73 -21.06
CA GLY A 223 0.51 4.57 -21.68
C GLY A 223 1.22 3.27 -21.30
N CYS A 224 1.06 2.80 -20.06
CA CYS A 224 1.71 1.59 -19.56
C CYS A 224 0.76 0.60 -18.88
N ASP A 225 -0.55 0.80 -19.03
CA ASP A 225 -1.63 -0.06 -18.51
C ASP A 225 -1.55 -0.35 -17.00
N SER A 226 -0.82 0.48 -16.26
CA SER A 226 -0.68 0.31 -14.81
C SER A 226 -1.93 0.79 -14.10
N ASP A 227 -2.51 -0.08 -13.27
CA ASP A 227 -3.62 0.28 -12.39
C ASP A 227 -3.10 1.06 -11.18
N LEU A 228 -3.58 2.29 -11.01
CA LEU A 228 -3.30 3.14 -9.86
C LEU A 228 -4.30 2.90 -8.74
N PHE A 229 -5.55 2.63 -9.09
CA PHE A 229 -6.64 2.37 -8.15
C PHE A 229 -7.67 1.44 -8.78
N ASP A 230 -8.20 0.52 -7.98
CA ASP A 230 -9.40 -0.24 -8.30
C ASP A 230 -10.15 -0.54 -7.00
N GLY A 231 -11.43 -0.20 -6.94
CA GLY A 231 -12.23 -0.39 -5.74
C GLY A 231 -13.71 -0.14 -5.92
N VAL A 232 -14.51 -0.65 -4.99
CA VAL A 232 -15.95 -0.38 -4.95
C VAL A 232 -16.25 0.65 -3.87
N VAL A 233 -16.83 1.77 -4.28
CA VAL A 233 -17.27 2.86 -3.39
C VAL A 233 -18.79 2.87 -3.29
N GLU A 234 -19.29 3.21 -2.10
CA GLU A 234 -20.71 3.51 -1.93
C GLU A 234 -20.94 4.96 -2.36
N GLN A 235 -21.93 5.20 -3.20
CA GLN A 235 -22.33 6.54 -3.56
C GLN A 235 -23.20 7.08 -2.43
N SER A 236 -22.71 8.09 -1.71
CA SER A 236 -23.56 8.92 -0.86
C SER A 236 -24.66 9.50 -1.75
N ALA A 237 -25.92 9.34 -1.34
CA ALA A 237 -27.04 9.93 -2.07
C ALA A 237 -26.83 11.45 -2.12
N GLY A 238 -26.39 11.95 -3.27
CA GLY A 238 -26.41 13.39 -3.53
C GLY A 238 -27.84 13.86 -3.37
N VAL A 239 -28.01 15.00 -2.68
CA VAL A 239 -29.29 15.73 -2.67
C VAL A 239 -29.77 15.81 -4.12
N PRO A 240 -31.02 15.37 -4.43
CA PRO A 240 -31.55 15.55 -5.77
C PRO A 240 -31.48 17.03 -6.09
N SER A 241 -30.79 17.39 -7.17
CA SER A 241 -30.97 18.69 -7.81
C SER A 241 -32.45 18.75 -8.20
N GLY A 242 -33.25 19.41 -7.37
CA GLY A 242 -34.66 19.61 -7.61
C GLY A 242 -34.85 20.38 -8.90
N SER A 243 -35.26 19.69 -9.95
CA SER A 243 -35.95 20.30 -11.07
C SER A 243 -37.26 19.54 -11.22
N ASP A 244 -38.26 19.90 -10.41
CA ASP A 244 -39.64 19.54 -10.66
C ASP A 244 -40.48 20.80 -10.86
N GLU A 245 -41.17 20.78 -11.99
CA GLU A 245 -42.49 21.36 -12.22
C GLU A 245 -42.66 22.89 -12.29
N GLY A 246 -42.49 23.40 -13.52
CA GLY A 246 -43.33 24.47 -14.04
C GLY A 246 -44.58 23.88 -14.71
N ALA A 247 -45.53 23.36 -13.92
CA ALA A 247 -46.85 22.98 -14.41
C ALA A 247 -47.78 24.20 -14.47
N GLY A 248 -48.23 24.50 -15.69
CA GLY A 248 -49.49 25.15 -16.08
C GLY A 248 -50.14 26.20 -15.16
N VAL A 249 -50.04 27.47 -15.55
CA VAL A 249 -51.07 28.47 -15.22
C VAL A 249 -51.90 28.74 -16.48
N HIS A 250 -53.18 28.42 -16.35
CA HIS A 250 -54.28 28.65 -17.28
C HIS A 250 -54.47 30.15 -17.56
N PRO A 251 -54.61 30.61 -18.82
CA PRO A 251 -55.20 31.91 -19.09
C PRO A 251 -56.73 31.80 -19.00
N GLN A 252 -57.32 32.67 -18.18
CA GLN A 252 -58.75 32.96 -18.17
C GLN A 252 -59.09 33.71 -19.46
N ASN A 253 -60.18 33.34 -20.13
CA ASN A 253 -60.85 34.27 -21.03
C ASN A 253 -62.35 34.27 -20.80
N THR A 254 -62.83 35.48 -20.54
CA THR A 254 -64.21 35.90 -20.39
C THR A 254 -64.96 35.80 -21.72
N ARG A 255 -66.11 35.11 -21.69
CA ARG A 255 -67.44 35.51 -22.18
C ARG A 255 -68.18 34.37 -22.89
#